data_AF-A0A969L4R9-F1
#
_entry.id   AF-A0A969L4R9-F1
#
_cell.length_a   1.000
_cell.length_b   1.000
_cell.length_c   1.000
_cell.angle_alpha   90.00
_cell.angle_beta   90.00
_cell.angle_gamma   90.00
#
_symmetry.space_group_name_H-M   'P 1'
#
loop_
_entity.id
_entity.type
_entity.pdbx_description
1 polymer ?
#
loop_
_entity_poly.entity_id
_entity_poly.type
_entity_poly.pdbx_seq_one_letter_code
_entity_poly.pdbx_strand_id
1 'polypeptide(L)' 'MPKNTKLTFEITLEEANLIFKALGKLPFVEVYELIGKLNDQANRQLDTKQTYNHPTPDPSKSNAANL' A
#
# COMPACT_ATOMS: atom_id res chain seq x y z
N MET A 1 -16.11 -20.63 11.63
CA MET A 1 -15.43 -19.35 11.34
C MET A 1 -15.14 -19.28 9.86
N PRO A 2 -15.48 -18.18 9.16
CA PRO A 2 -15.15 -18.05 7.74
C PRO A 2 -13.62 -18.12 7.58
N LYS A 3 -13.13 -19.12 6.86
CA LYS A 3 -11.69 -19.39 6.69
C LYS A 3 -10.98 -18.37 5.79
N ASN A 4 -11.71 -17.43 5.18
CA ASN A 4 -11.22 -16.60 4.08
C ASN A 4 -11.58 -15.10 4.21
N THR A 5 -11.93 -14.64 5.42
CA THR A 5 -12.23 -13.21 5.63
C THR A 5 -10.95 -12.40 5.58
N LYS A 6 -10.88 -11.43 4.67
CA LYS A 6 -9.81 -10.44 4.62
C LYS A 6 -10.13 -9.31 5.60
N LEU A 7 -9.13 -8.89 6.38
CA LEU A 7 -9.21 -7.73 7.27
C LEU A 7 -8.27 -6.64 6.74
N THR A 8 -8.74 -5.40 6.80
CA THR A 8 -7.90 -4.22 6.52
C THR A 8 -7.56 -3.56 7.84
N PHE A 9 -6.28 -3.28 8.07
CA PHE A 9 -5.81 -2.52 9.21
C PHE A 9 -5.24 -1.19 8.71
N GLU A 10 -5.66 -0.09 9.32
CA GLU A 10 -5.02 1.21 9.15
C GLU A 10 -4.01 1.39 10.27
N ILE A 11 -2.74 1.45 9.90
CA ILE A 11 -1.61 1.63 10.82
C ILE A 11 -0.61 2.60 10.20
N THR A 12 0.20 3.22 11.05
CA THR A 12 1.33 4.04 10.64
C THR A 12 2.48 3.16 10.11
N LEU A 13 3.39 3.79 9.36
CA LEU A 13 4.63 3.12 8.92
C LEU A 13 5.50 2.66 10.10
N GLU A 14 5.47 3.41 11.20
CA GLU A 14 6.23 3.06 12.41
C GLU A 14 5.67 1.78 13.06
N GLU A 15 4.35 1.68 13.18
CA GLU A 15 3.67 0.48 13.68
C GLU A 15 3.90 -0.72 12.75
N ALA A 16 3.86 -0.52 11.43
CA ALA A 16 4.19 -1.57 10.46
C ALA A 16 5.61 -2.10 10.67
N ASN A 17 6.60 -1.21 10.83
CA ASN A 17 7.98 -1.60 11.14
C ASN A 17 8.10 -2.35 12.48
N LEU A 18 7.33 -1.97 13.49
CA LEU A 18 7.29 -2.68 14.77
C LEU A 18 6.75 -4.11 14.60
N ILE A 19 5.71 -4.29 13.81
CA ILE A 19 5.15 -5.62 13.49
C ILE A 19 6.20 -6.48 12.78
N PHE A 20 6.89 -5.95 11.76
CA PHE A 20 7.94 -6.69 11.07
C PHE A 20 9.07 -7.11 12.01
N LYS A 21 9.52 -6.22 12.92
CA LYS A 21 10.52 -6.55 13.94
C LYS A 21 10.03 -7.63 14.90
N ALA A 22 8.76 -7.62 15.29
CA ALA A 22 8.18 -8.64 16.16
C ALA A 22 8.13 -10.01 15.47
N LEU A 23 7.70 -10.06 14.21
CA LEU A 23 7.67 -11.29 13.40
C LEU A 23 9.08 -11.86 13.18
N GLY A 24 10.08 -11.00 13.00
CA GLY A 24 11.48 -11.42 12.87
C GLY A 24 12.09 -12.10 14.10
N LYS A 25 11.38 -12.13 15.25
CA LYS A 25 11.78 -12.88 16.45
C LYS A 25 11.32 -14.34 16.44
N LEU A 26 10.46 -14.73 15.50
CA LEU A 26 9.97 -16.11 15.33
C LEU A 26 10.79 -16.85 14.25
N PRO A 27 10.76 -18.20 14.23
CA PRO A 27 11.36 -18.95 13.14
C PRO A 27 10.81 -18.53 11.78
N PHE A 28 11.69 -18.27 10.81
CA PHE A 28 11.30 -17.73 9.51
C PHE A 28 10.21 -18.55 8.79
N VAL A 29 10.27 -19.89 8.93
CA VAL A 29 9.29 -20.83 8.35
C VAL A 29 7.85 -20.56 8.80
N GLU A 30 7.65 -19.97 9.98
CA GLU A 30 6.33 -19.65 10.51
C GLU A 30 5.79 -18.31 9.99
N VAL A 31 6.68 -17.39 9.59
CA VAL A 31 6.31 -15.99 9.33
C VAL A 31 6.54 -15.51 7.90
N TYR A 32 7.27 -16.25 7.06
CA TYR A 32 7.65 -15.77 5.72
C TYR A 32 6.44 -15.39 4.84
N GLU A 33 5.39 -16.20 4.84
CA GLU A 33 4.17 -15.89 4.09
C GLU A 33 3.45 -14.66 4.63
N LEU A 34 3.42 -14.49 5.96
CA LEU A 34 2.76 -13.38 6.61
C LEU A 34 3.50 -12.06 6.31
N ILE A 35 4.82 -12.08 6.40
CA ILE A 35 5.68 -10.94 6.06
C ILE A 35 5.48 -10.56 4.59
N GLY A 36 5.46 -11.53 3.67
CA GLY A 36 5.17 -11.27 2.25
C GLY A 36 3.81 -10.60 2.05
N LYS A 37 2.75 -11.15 2.67
CA LYS A 37 1.38 -10.58 2.60
C LYS A 37 1.30 -9.15 3.16
N LEU A 38 2.02 -8.84 4.23
CA LEU A 38 2.06 -7.49 4.81
C LEU A 38 2.84 -6.52 3.92
N ASN A 39 3.98 -6.94 3.38
CA ASN A 39 4.79 -6.12 2.49
C ASN A 39 4.02 -5.76 1.20
N ASP A 40 3.34 -6.73 0.60
CA ASP A 40 2.48 -6.51 -0.56
C ASP A 40 1.35 -5.51 -0.28
N GLN A 41 0.76 -5.54 0.92
CA GLN A 41 -0.28 -4.59 1.33
C GLN A 41 0.28 -3.19 1.52
N ALA A 42 1.45 -3.06 2.17
CA ALA A 42 2.11 -1.78 2.37
C ALA A 42 2.46 -1.12 1.02
N ASN A 43 3.08 -1.85 0.09
CA ASN A 43 3.46 -1.31 -1.22
C ASN A 43 2.25 -0.81 -2.02
N ARG A 44 1.13 -1.56 -2.03
CA ARG A 44 -0.12 -1.11 -2.68
C ARG A 44 -0.65 0.21 -2.10
N GLN A 45 -0.55 0.39 -0.78
CA GLN A 45 -0.99 1.62 -0.10
C GLN A 45 -0.03 2.79 -0.31
N LEU A 46 1.26 2.53 -0.57
CA LEU A 46 2.25 3.56 -0.90
C LEU A 46 2.16 4.00 -2.36
N ASP A 47 1.97 3.06 -3.30
CA ASP A 47 1.83 3.36 -4.73
C ASP A 47 0.60 4.22 -5.03
N THR A 48 -0.50 3.98 -4.30
CA THR A 48 -1.72 4.80 -4.41
C THR A 48 -1.51 6.26 -3.99
N LYS A 49 -0.54 6.57 -3.11
CA LYS A 49 -0.21 7.95 -2.76
C LYS A 49 0.56 8.70 -3.84
N GLN A 50 1.21 8.04 -4.80
CA GLN A 50 1.91 8.73 -5.90
C GLN A 50 0.97 9.16 -7.05
N THR A 51 -0.20 8.54 -7.16
CA THR A 51 -1.17 8.84 -8.24
C THR A 51 -1.92 10.17 -8.09
N TYR A 52 -1.72 10.91 -6.99
CA TYR A 52 -2.31 12.24 -6.78
C TYR A 52 -1.38 13.43 -7.11
N ASN A 53 -0.20 13.18 -7.68
CA ASN A 53 0.75 14.24 -8.09
C ASN A 53 0.74 14.57 -9.58
N HIS A 54 -0.20 14.04 -10.37
CA HIS A 54 -0.43 14.58 -11.71
C HIS A 54 -1.27 15.87 -11.61
N PRO A 55 -0.80 17.01 -12.15
CA PRO A 55 -1.69 18.13 -12.44
C PRO A 55 -2.75 17.56 -13.38
N THR A 56 -4.02 17.63 -12.99
CA THR A 56 -5.11 17.42 -13.94
C THR A 56 -4.83 18.28 -15.18
N PRO A 57 -4.90 17.73 -16.41
CA PRO A 57 -4.91 18.57 -17.58
C PRO A 57 -6.05 19.58 -17.38
N ASP A 58 -5.70 20.85 -17.27
CA ASP A 58 -6.66 21.92 -17.12
C ASP A 58 -7.60 21.88 -18.34
N PRO A 59 -8.89 21.54 -18.17
CA PRO A 59 -9.84 21.49 -19.28
C PRO A 59 -10.06 22.86 -19.93
N SER A 60 -9.51 23.95 -19.35
CA SER A 60 -9.60 25.31 -19.89
C SER A 60 -8.55 25.63 -20.97
N LYS A 61 -7.59 24.73 -21.26
CA LYS A 61 -6.53 24.94 -22.27
C LYS A 61 -6.72 24.17 -23.58
N SER A 62 -7.94 23.71 -23.89
CA SER A 62 -8.22 22.88 -25.07
C SER A 62 -8.79 23.63 -26.29
N ASN A 63 -8.42 24.88 -26.54
CA ASN A 63 -9.04 25.66 -27.63
C ASN A 63 -8.15 26.76 -28.25
N ALA A 64 -6.86 26.49 -28.46
CA ALA A 64 -5.99 27.37 -29.23
C ALA A 64 -5.16 26.60 -30.27
N ALA A 65 -5.81 25.92 -31.23
CA ALA A 65 -5.10 25.36 -32.40
C ALA A 65 -5.98 25.05 -33.63
N ASN A 66 -7.22 25.52 -33.71
CA ASN A 66 -8.03 25.41 -34.93
C ASN A 66 -8.49 26.80 -35.35
N LEU A 67 -7.70 27.47 -36.19
CA LEU A 67 -8.05 28.54 -37.14
C LEU A 67 -6.84 28.81 -38.05
#